data_AF-A0A7J6R7F1-F1
#
_entry.id   AF-A0A7J6R7F1-F1
#
_cell.length_a   1.000
_cell.length_b   1.000
_cell.length_c   1.000
_cell.angle_alpha   90.00
_cell.angle_beta   90.00
_cell.angle_gamma   90.00
#
_symmetry.space_group_name_H-M   'P 1'
#
loop_
_entity.id
_entity.type
_entity.pdbx_description
1 polymer ?
#
loop_
_entity_poly.entity_id
_entity_poly.type
_entity_poly.pdbx_seq_one_letter_code
_entity_poly.pdbx_strand_id
1 'polypeptide(L)'
;MAEYKLHYFDAPGAAEPIRIAFAVSGIPFDDCRIPFAEFPAKKAEFPLGQVPVLELKDGTMITQGFAILRYVGSLNPSVGLYPQSDLMKRLRIDELMDMVKDIQVKTAASMKMSEEMKMQTRKALAEEEIPFVFSKVNEMIGDKKFATGDKMTIVDLLLTNMMEVFTSGYID
;
A
#
# COMPACT_ATOMS: atom_id res chain seq x y z
N MET A 1 9.81 -13.81 -20.05
CA MET A 1 8.59 -13.49 -19.27
C MET A 1 9.06 -13.07 -17.89
N ALA A 2 8.51 -12.00 -17.32
CA ALA A 2 8.90 -11.56 -15.99
C ALA A 2 8.58 -12.64 -14.94
N GLU A 3 9.36 -12.65 -13.85
CA GLU A 3 9.13 -13.56 -12.73
C GLU A 3 7.87 -13.19 -11.93
N TYR A 4 7.46 -11.93 -12.04
CA TYR A 4 6.38 -11.31 -11.30
C TYR A 4 5.46 -10.53 -12.24
N LYS A 5 4.16 -10.68 -12.09
CA LYS A 5 3.16 -9.77 -12.68
C LYS A 5 2.30 -9.15 -11.59
N LEU A 6 2.21 -7.83 -11.58
CA LEU A 6 1.37 -7.09 -10.64
C LEU A 6 0.09 -6.64 -11.35
N HIS A 7 -1.04 -7.23 -10.96
CA HIS A 7 -2.36 -6.88 -11.48
C HIS A 7 -2.99 -5.80 -10.62
N TYR A 8 -3.28 -4.64 -11.20
CA TYR A 8 -4.02 -3.57 -10.53
C TYR A 8 -4.70 -2.63 -11.52
N PHE A 9 -5.49 -1.69 -11.02
CA PHE A 9 -6.04 -0.63 -11.85
C PHE A 9 -4.94 0.22 -12.50
N ASP A 10 -5.28 0.86 -13.62
CA ASP A 10 -4.48 1.96 -14.19
C ASP A 10 -4.60 3.23 -13.35
N ALA A 11 -4.15 3.12 -12.09
CA ALA A 11 -4.11 4.16 -11.09
C ALA A 11 -3.05 3.80 -10.04
N PRO A 12 -2.55 4.77 -9.24
CA PRO A 12 -1.60 4.50 -8.16
C PRO A 12 -2.20 3.59 -7.09
N GLY A 13 -3.15 4.13 -6.32
CA GLY A 13 -3.96 3.40 -5.33
C GLY A 13 -3.14 2.51 -4.39
N ALA A 14 -3.65 1.29 -4.16
CA ALA A 14 -3.03 0.32 -3.25
C ALA A 14 -1.82 -0.42 -3.86
N ALA A 15 -1.58 -0.32 -5.17
CA ALA A 15 -0.44 -0.97 -5.82
C ALA A 15 0.81 -0.09 -5.90
N GLU A 16 0.67 1.23 -5.78
CA GLU A 16 1.81 2.14 -5.93
C GLU A 16 2.99 1.84 -5.00
N PRO A 17 2.80 1.57 -3.70
CA PRO A 17 3.91 1.19 -2.82
C PRO A 17 4.63 -0.08 -3.30
N ILE A 18 3.90 -1.01 -3.93
CA ILE A 18 4.45 -2.27 -4.48
C ILE A 18 5.27 -1.97 -5.75
N ARG A 19 4.76 -1.11 -6.64
CA ARG A 19 5.49 -0.66 -7.84
C ARG A 19 6.79 0.02 -7.47
N ILE A 20 6.76 0.94 -6.50
CA ILE A 20 7.95 1.63 -6.00
C ILE A 20 8.91 0.62 -5.35
N ALA A 21 8.41 -0.34 -4.58
CA ALA A 21 9.26 -1.36 -3.97
C ALA A 21 10.00 -2.21 -5.02
N PHE A 22 9.34 -2.61 -6.11
CA PHE A 22 10.00 -3.28 -7.23
C PHE A 22 11.07 -2.40 -7.88
N ALA A 23 10.72 -1.14 -8.20
CA ALA A 23 11.61 -0.20 -8.86
C ALA A 23 12.87 0.09 -8.02
N VAL A 24 12.71 0.43 -6.75
CA VAL A 24 13.81 0.67 -5.81
C VAL A 24 14.66 -0.58 -5.60
N SER A 25 14.05 -1.77 -5.66
CA SER A 25 14.76 -3.04 -5.53
C SER A 25 15.51 -3.48 -6.80
N GLY A 26 15.31 -2.78 -7.92
CA GLY A 26 15.86 -3.17 -9.23
C GLY A 26 15.29 -4.50 -9.75
N ILE A 27 14.10 -4.90 -9.29
CA ILE A 27 13.49 -6.17 -9.66
C ILE A 27 12.51 -5.92 -10.82
N PRO A 28 12.73 -6.52 -11.99
CA PRO A 28 11.80 -6.39 -13.11
C PRO A 28 10.48 -7.13 -12.84
N PHE A 29 9.37 -6.49 -13.20
CA PHE A 29 8.02 -7.06 -13.11
C PHE A 29 7.17 -6.55 -14.27
N ASP A 30 6.12 -7.30 -14.62
CA ASP A 30 5.10 -6.84 -15.56
C ASP A 30 4.01 -6.08 -14.78
N ASP A 31 3.83 -4.79 -15.04
CA ASP A 31 2.75 -3.96 -14.46
C ASP A 31 1.46 -4.14 -15.29
N CYS A 32 0.65 -5.13 -14.92
CA CYS A 32 -0.59 -5.48 -15.60
C CYS A 32 -1.72 -4.53 -15.16
N ARG A 33 -1.88 -3.43 -15.91
CA ARG A 33 -2.88 -2.40 -15.64
C ARG A 33 -4.24 -2.73 -16.24
N ILE A 34 -5.28 -2.67 -15.42
CA ILE A 34 -6.65 -3.03 -15.75
C ILE A 34 -7.50 -1.75 -15.76
N PRO A 35 -8.12 -1.37 -16.89
CA PRO A 35 -9.09 -0.28 -16.90
C PRO A 35 -10.26 -0.57 -15.96
N PHE A 36 -10.73 0.44 -15.22
CA PHE A 36 -11.83 0.27 -14.26
C PHE A 36 -13.09 -0.35 -14.89
N ALA A 37 -13.39 -0.01 -16.15
CA ALA A 37 -14.55 -0.53 -16.89
C ALA A 37 -14.44 -2.03 -17.24
N GLU A 38 -13.22 -2.57 -17.34
CA GLU A 38 -12.97 -3.98 -17.69
C GLU A 38 -12.93 -4.89 -16.46
N PHE A 39 -12.60 -4.33 -15.30
CA PHE A 39 -12.46 -5.10 -14.06
C PHE A 39 -13.68 -5.95 -13.68
N PRO A 40 -14.95 -5.51 -13.86
CA PRO A 40 -16.10 -6.36 -13.59
C PRO A 40 -16.07 -7.71 -14.32
N ALA A 41 -15.60 -7.74 -15.57
CA ALA A 41 -15.49 -8.97 -16.36
C ALA A 41 -14.31 -9.85 -15.90
N LYS A 42 -13.22 -9.22 -15.43
CA LYS A 42 -12.01 -9.90 -14.95
C LYS A 42 -12.09 -10.36 -13.50
N LYS A 43 -13.11 -9.95 -12.75
CA LYS A 43 -13.21 -10.20 -11.30
C LYS A 43 -13.08 -11.69 -10.95
N ALA A 44 -13.66 -12.58 -11.75
CA ALA A 44 -13.61 -14.02 -11.53
C ALA A 44 -12.21 -14.64 -11.79
N GLU A 45 -11.31 -13.93 -12.47
CA GLU A 45 -9.92 -14.35 -12.69
C GLU A 45 -9.09 -14.24 -11.39
N PHE A 46 -9.51 -13.42 -10.42
CA PHE A 46 -8.75 -13.15 -9.20
C PHE A 46 -9.33 -13.91 -7.99
N PRO A 47 -8.49 -14.50 -7.11
CA PRO A 47 -8.97 -15.41 -6.04
C PRO A 47 -10.01 -14.82 -5.08
N LEU A 48 -9.92 -13.52 -4.81
CA LEU A 48 -10.84 -12.80 -3.93
C LEU A 48 -11.75 -11.81 -4.69
N GLY A 49 -11.73 -11.84 -6.02
CA GLY A 49 -12.41 -10.84 -6.84
C GLY A 49 -11.98 -9.41 -6.55
N GLN A 50 -10.71 -9.22 -6.20
CA GLN A 50 -10.10 -7.96 -5.77
C GLN A 50 -8.68 -7.86 -6.34
N VAL A 51 -8.20 -6.64 -6.50
CA VAL A 51 -6.82 -6.29 -6.81
C VAL A 51 -6.30 -5.31 -5.75
N PRO A 52 -4.99 -5.25 -5.43
CA PRO A 52 -3.87 -5.85 -6.18
C PRO A 52 -3.71 -7.36 -6.00
N VAL A 53 -3.19 -8.01 -7.06
CA VAL A 53 -2.75 -9.41 -7.06
C VAL A 53 -1.34 -9.51 -7.65
N LEU A 54 -0.46 -10.24 -6.97
CA LEU A 54 0.85 -10.60 -7.51
C LEU A 54 0.78 -12.02 -8.06
N GLU A 55 0.98 -12.20 -9.36
CA GLU A 55 1.10 -13.49 -10.03
C GLU A 55 2.58 -13.88 -10.13
N LEU A 56 2.92 -15.05 -9.64
CA LEU A 56 4.26 -15.64 -9.74
C LEU A 56 4.40 -16.41 -11.06
N LYS A 57 5.63 -16.72 -11.46
CA LYS A 57 5.95 -17.46 -12.69
C LYS A 57 5.23 -18.80 -12.85
N ASP A 58 4.92 -19.48 -11.75
CA ASP A 58 4.19 -20.76 -11.75
C ASP A 58 2.66 -20.60 -11.82
N GLY A 59 2.16 -19.37 -11.92
CA GLY A 59 0.74 -19.03 -11.92
C GLY A 59 0.15 -18.83 -10.53
N THR A 60 0.93 -18.98 -9.45
CA THR A 60 0.45 -18.72 -8.09
C THR A 60 0.03 -17.26 -7.95
N MET A 61 -1.21 -17.03 -7.50
CA MET A 61 -1.77 -15.70 -7.26
C MET A 61 -1.77 -15.35 -5.77
N ILE A 62 -0.96 -14.37 -5.40
CA ILE A 62 -0.88 -13.82 -4.04
C ILE A 62 -1.79 -12.59 -3.96
N THR A 63 -2.61 -12.53 -2.91
CA THR A 63 -3.54 -11.43 -2.65
C THR A 63 -3.10 -10.61 -1.45
N GLN A 64 -3.81 -9.51 -1.16
CA GLN A 64 -3.56 -8.57 -0.06
C GLN A 64 -2.31 -7.70 -0.28
N GLY A 65 -2.52 -6.43 -0.66
CA GLY A 65 -1.44 -5.50 -1.02
C GLY A 65 -0.34 -5.35 0.03
N PHE A 66 -0.67 -5.34 1.33
CA PHE A 66 0.31 -5.24 2.41
C PHE A 66 1.17 -6.50 2.56
N ALA A 67 0.57 -7.67 2.31
CA ALA A 67 1.31 -8.93 2.32
C ALA A 67 2.26 -9.01 1.11
N ILE A 68 1.77 -8.61 -0.07
CA ILE A 68 2.57 -8.49 -1.29
C ILE A 68 3.73 -7.51 -1.07
N LEU A 69 3.48 -6.34 -0.48
CA LEU A 69 4.50 -5.34 -0.21
C LEU A 69 5.61 -5.86 0.71
N ARG A 70 5.25 -6.57 1.79
CA ARG A 70 6.26 -7.23 2.67
C ARG A 70 7.09 -8.26 1.90
N TYR A 71 6.44 -9.07 1.07
CA TYR A 71 7.14 -10.04 0.23
C TYR A 71 8.13 -9.36 -0.72
N VAL A 72 7.67 -8.38 -1.52
CA VAL A 72 8.51 -7.63 -2.46
C VAL A 72 9.66 -6.90 -1.73
N GLY A 73 9.37 -6.25 -0.61
CA GLY A 73 10.39 -5.60 0.22
C GLY A 73 11.44 -6.56 0.81
N SER A 74 11.16 -7.86 0.83
CA SER A 74 12.08 -8.91 1.31
C SER A 74 12.94 -9.53 0.20
N LEU A 75 12.58 -9.33 -1.08
CA LEU A 75 13.23 -10.00 -2.22
C LEU A 75 14.66 -9.54 -2.46
N ASN A 76 14.97 -8.28 -2.15
CA ASN A 76 16.33 -7.76 -2.22
C ASN A 76 16.82 -7.26 -0.84
N PRO A 77 17.42 -8.15 -0.02
CA PRO A 77 17.89 -7.80 1.32
C PRO A 77 18.95 -6.70 1.35
N SER A 78 19.68 -6.48 0.24
CA SER A 78 20.72 -5.44 0.17
C SER A 78 20.16 -4.02 0.19
N VAL A 79 18.94 -3.83 -0.33
CA VAL A 79 18.21 -2.55 -0.29
C VAL A 79 17.62 -2.32 1.09
N GLY A 80 17.14 -3.39 1.74
CA GLY A 80 16.70 -3.35 3.12
C GLY A 80 15.31 -2.74 3.35
N LEU A 81 14.42 -2.81 2.34
CA LEU A 81 13.04 -2.29 2.46
C LEU A 81 12.23 -3.00 3.54
N TYR A 82 12.48 -4.30 3.74
CA TYR A 82 11.96 -5.07 4.87
C TYR A 82 13.07 -6.01 5.38
N PRO A 83 13.69 -5.74 6.55
CA PRO A 83 14.88 -6.46 6.99
C PRO A 83 14.55 -7.90 7.40
N GLN A 84 15.44 -8.85 7.08
CA GLN A 84 15.19 -10.27 7.38
C GLN A 84 15.40 -10.63 8.86
N SER A 85 16.48 -10.14 9.48
CA SER A 85 16.95 -10.57 10.80
C SER A 85 16.63 -9.62 11.96
N ASP A 86 16.33 -8.36 11.69
CA ASP A 86 16.00 -7.38 12.75
C ASP A 86 14.51 -7.45 13.11
N LEU A 87 14.18 -8.32 14.07
CA LEU A 87 12.80 -8.57 14.49
C LEU A 87 12.13 -7.32 15.07
N MET A 88 12.86 -6.50 15.82
CA MET A 88 12.30 -5.28 16.41
C MET A 88 11.99 -4.23 15.34
N LYS A 89 12.85 -4.10 14.33
CA LYS A 89 12.58 -3.21 13.20
C LYS A 89 11.40 -3.69 12.37
N ARG A 90 11.28 -5.00 12.12
CA ARG A 90 10.09 -5.59 11.46
C ARG A 90 8.82 -5.30 12.23
N LEU A 91 8.82 -5.50 13.54
CA LEU A 91 7.67 -5.20 14.39
C LEU A 91 7.25 -3.73 14.26
N ARG A 92 8.19 -2.78 14.27
CA ARG A 92 7.88 -1.35 14.09
C ARG A 92 7.40 -1.00 12.68
N ILE A 93 7.93 -1.67 11.66
CA ILE A 93 7.40 -1.55 10.29
C ILE A 93 5.94 -2.03 10.27
N ASP A 94 5.68 -3.23 10.78
CA ASP A 94 4.35 -3.85 10.74
C ASP A 94 3.32 -3.05 11.56
N GLU A 95 3.71 -2.53 12.72
CA GLU A 95 2.87 -1.63 13.55
C GLU A 95 2.45 -0.37 12.79
N LEU A 96 3.40 0.34 12.18
CA LEU A 96 3.09 1.53 11.39
C LEU A 96 2.29 1.19 10.12
N MET A 97 2.56 0.05 9.49
CA MET A 97 1.78 -0.44 8.35
C MET A 97 0.32 -0.67 8.74
N ASP A 98 0.06 -1.28 9.89
CA ASP A 98 -1.31 -1.51 10.35
C ASP A 98 -2.03 -0.19 10.69
N MET A 99 -1.33 0.81 11.24
CA MET A 99 -1.89 2.15 11.42
C MET A 99 -2.31 2.81 10.09
N VAL A 100 -1.49 2.68 9.04
CA VAL A 100 -1.86 3.16 7.69
C VAL A 100 -3.07 2.40 7.16
N LYS A 101 -3.10 1.09 7.36
CA LYS A 101 -4.19 0.23 6.90
C LYS A 101 -5.53 0.60 7.55
N ASP A 102 -5.56 0.93 8.83
CA ASP A 102 -6.78 1.34 9.54
C ASP A 102 -7.43 2.56 8.88
N ILE A 103 -6.63 3.56 8.53
CA ILE A 103 -7.09 4.74 7.80
C ILE A 103 -7.49 4.40 6.37
N GLN A 104 -6.70 3.58 5.67
CA GLN A 104 -6.94 3.22 4.28
C GLN A 104 -8.25 2.43 4.11
N VAL A 105 -8.56 1.50 5.03
CA VAL A 105 -9.80 0.71 5.00
C VAL A 105 -11.02 1.62 5.12
N LYS A 106 -11.00 2.59 6.03
CA LYS A 106 -12.11 3.55 6.23
C LYS A 106 -12.27 4.47 5.02
N THR A 107 -11.16 4.96 4.47
CA THR A 107 -11.16 5.79 3.26
C THR A 107 -11.73 5.01 2.07
N ALA A 108 -11.27 3.76 1.85
CA ALA A 108 -11.76 2.91 0.77
C ALA A 108 -13.24 2.53 0.93
N ALA A 109 -13.72 2.32 2.16
CA ALA A 109 -15.13 2.06 2.43
C ALA A 109 -16.03 3.25 2.04
N SER A 110 -15.55 4.49 2.24
CA SER A 110 -16.30 5.70 1.88
C SER A 110 -16.63 5.80 0.39
N MET A 111 -15.82 5.19 -0.49
CA MET A 111 -16.01 5.21 -1.95
C MET A 111 -17.32 4.54 -2.40
N LYS A 112 -17.91 3.67 -1.58
CA LYS A 112 -19.13 2.92 -1.90
C LYS A 112 -20.38 3.49 -1.21
N MET A 113 -20.23 4.60 -0.47
CA MET A 113 -21.33 5.24 0.26
C MET A 113 -22.09 6.21 -0.64
N SER A 114 -23.30 6.60 -0.22
CA SER A 114 -24.01 7.74 -0.83
C SER A 114 -23.20 9.03 -0.63
N GLU A 115 -23.42 10.04 -1.46
CA GLU A 115 -22.66 11.30 -1.37
C GLU A 115 -22.76 11.98 0.01
N GLU A 116 -23.95 11.98 0.62
CA GLU A 116 -24.16 12.53 1.96
C GLU A 116 -23.34 11.79 3.03
N MET A 117 -23.45 10.44 3.06
CA MET A 117 -22.70 9.62 4.02
C MET A 117 -21.19 9.65 3.78
N LYS A 118 -20.77 9.69 2.51
CA LYS A 118 -19.37 9.83 2.10
C LYS A 118 -18.80 11.14 2.64
N MET A 119 -19.48 12.26 2.42
CA MET A 119 -19.07 13.58 2.90
C MET A 119 -18.97 13.61 4.43
N GLN A 120 -19.97 13.10 5.14
CA GLN A 120 -19.96 13.04 6.60
C GLN A 120 -18.81 12.18 7.13
N THR A 121 -18.62 10.98 6.57
CA THR A 121 -17.57 10.03 6.99
C THR A 121 -16.18 10.60 6.73
N ARG A 122 -15.96 11.18 5.54
CA ARG A 122 -14.66 11.77 5.19
C ARG A 122 -14.34 13.02 6.01
N LYS A 123 -15.36 13.82 6.34
CA LYS A 123 -15.17 14.97 7.26
C LYS A 123 -14.70 14.49 8.63
N ALA A 124 -15.35 13.48 9.21
CA ALA A 124 -14.92 12.91 10.50
C ALA A 124 -13.50 12.32 10.43
N LEU A 125 -13.18 11.59 9.35
CA LEU A 125 -11.82 11.09 9.12
C LEU A 125 -10.80 12.22 9.06
N ALA A 126 -11.08 13.29 8.32
CA ALA A 126 -10.17 14.41 8.11
C ALA A 126 -10.01 15.30 9.35
N GLU A 127 -11.06 15.48 10.16
CA GLU A 127 -11.03 16.36 11.34
C GLU A 127 -10.55 15.66 12.62
N GLU A 128 -10.72 14.34 12.73
CA GLU A 128 -10.44 13.60 13.96
C GLU A 128 -9.39 12.50 13.77
N GLU A 129 -9.71 11.48 12.98
CA GLU A 129 -8.93 10.25 12.97
C GLU A 129 -7.58 10.38 12.28
N ILE A 130 -7.54 10.98 11.09
CA ILE A 130 -6.31 11.17 10.32
C ILE A 130 -5.34 12.06 11.11
N PRO A 131 -5.74 13.24 11.65
CA PRO A 131 -4.86 14.04 12.50
C PRO A 131 -4.33 13.27 13.72
N PHE A 132 -5.18 12.50 14.39
CA PHE A 132 -4.76 11.69 15.53
C PHE A 132 -3.72 10.64 15.13
N VAL A 133 -3.99 9.82 14.12
CA VAL A 133 -3.07 8.78 13.66
C VAL A 133 -1.75 9.39 13.19
N PHE A 134 -1.78 10.46 12.41
CA PHE A 134 -0.57 11.12 11.93
C PHE A 134 0.23 11.78 13.07
N SER A 135 -0.42 12.30 14.12
CA SER A 135 0.29 12.78 15.30
C SER A 135 1.09 11.65 15.97
N LYS A 136 0.50 10.45 16.07
CA LYS A 136 1.16 9.28 16.65
C LYS A 136 2.27 8.74 15.76
N VAL A 137 2.05 8.70 14.44
CA VAL A 137 3.11 8.39 13.48
C VAL A 137 4.26 9.39 13.64
N ASN A 138 3.99 10.70 13.72
CA ASN A 138 5.02 11.72 13.89
C ASN A 138 5.81 11.56 15.20
N GLU A 139 5.14 11.24 16.31
CA GLU A 139 5.78 10.89 17.59
C GLU A 139 6.69 9.65 17.45
N MET A 140 6.24 8.62 16.74
CA MET A 140 7.01 7.39 16.53
C MET A 140 8.23 7.61 15.63
N ILE A 141 8.12 8.46 14.62
CA ILE A 141 9.24 8.83 13.74
C ILE A 141 10.24 9.67 14.53
N GLY A 142 9.79 10.71 15.24
CA GLY A 142 10.65 11.64 15.95
C GLY A 142 11.67 12.29 15.02
N ASP A 143 12.93 12.38 15.44
CA ASP A 143 14.02 12.99 14.65
C ASP A 143 14.69 12.04 13.63
N LYS A 144 14.10 10.87 13.37
CA LYS A 144 14.67 9.89 12.43
C LYS A 144 14.55 10.40 10.99
N LYS A 145 15.53 10.04 10.16
CA LYS A 145 15.53 10.37 8.73
C LYS A 145 14.41 9.67 7.95
N PHE A 146 14.12 8.43 8.31
CA PHE A 146 13.04 7.60 7.77
C PHE A 146 12.21 7.05 8.91
N ALA A 147 11.03 6.54 8.60
CA ALA A 147 10.05 6.14 9.60
C ALA A 147 10.55 5.11 10.62
N THR A 148 11.52 4.28 10.23
CA THR A 148 12.13 3.26 11.09
C THR A 148 13.66 3.35 11.20
N GLY A 149 14.22 4.56 11.08
CA GLY A 149 15.64 4.84 11.32
C GLY A 149 16.34 5.57 10.17
N ASP A 150 17.56 5.15 9.83
CA ASP A 150 18.40 5.89 8.87
C ASP A 150 18.28 5.42 7.41
N LYS A 151 17.44 4.40 7.16
CA LYS A 151 17.21 3.83 5.84
C LYS A 151 15.72 3.72 5.55
N MET A 152 15.37 3.96 4.29
CA MET A 152 14.02 3.77 3.76
C MET A 152 13.56 2.33 3.90
N THR A 153 12.28 2.16 4.23
CA THR A 153 11.59 0.89 4.37
C THR A 153 10.25 0.94 3.66
N ILE A 154 9.56 -0.20 3.56
CA ILE A 154 8.24 -0.27 2.91
C ILE A 154 7.19 0.66 3.54
N VAL A 155 7.34 1.03 4.83
CA VAL A 155 6.40 1.95 5.46
C VAL A 155 6.57 3.39 4.98
N ASP A 156 7.78 3.81 4.62
CA ASP A 156 8.02 5.14 4.05
C ASP A 156 7.29 5.27 2.69
N LEU A 157 7.25 4.18 1.92
CA LEU A 157 6.50 4.11 0.67
C LEU A 157 4.99 4.24 0.91
N LEU A 158 4.47 3.58 1.96
CA LEU A 158 3.06 3.65 2.33
C LEU A 158 2.64 5.03 2.83
N LEU A 159 3.45 5.64 3.70
CA LEU A 159 3.19 6.99 4.21
C LEU A 159 3.19 8.02 3.08
N THR A 160 4.15 7.91 2.16
CA THR A 160 4.22 8.78 0.97
C THR A 160 2.99 8.61 0.09
N ASN A 161 2.61 7.37 -0.23
CA ASN A 161 1.42 7.09 -1.04
C ASN A 161 0.13 7.59 -0.36
N MET A 162 0.00 7.43 0.96
CA MET A 162 -1.16 7.93 1.70
C MET A 162 -1.25 9.47 1.63
N MET A 163 -0.12 10.16 1.79
CA MET A 163 -0.07 11.62 1.63
C MET A 163 -0.46 12.06 0.22
N GLU A 164 0.04 11.37 -0.80
CA GLU A 164 -0.32 11.66 -2.20
C GLU A 164 -1.82 11.45 -2.44
N VAL A 165 -2.39 10.36 -1.96
CA VAL A 165 -3.83 10.08 -2.05
C VAL A 165 -4.66 11.20 -1.41
N PHE A 166 -4.25 11.72 -0.25
CA PHE A 166 -4.98 12.77 0.47
C PHE A 166 -4.79 14.18 -0.07
N THR A 167 -3.71 14.44 -0.81
CA THR A 167 -3.37 15.79 -1.27
C THR A 167 -3.54 15.99 -2.78
N SER A 168 -3.73 14.93 -3.55
CA SER A 168 -3.88 14.97 -5.01
C SER A 168 -5.31 15.25 -5.48
N GLY A 169 -6.30 15.22 -4.58
CA GLY A 169 -7.71 15.25 -4.93
C GLY A 169 -8.23 13.96 -5.59
N TYR A 170 -7.40 12.90 -5.65
CA TYR A 170 -7.78 11.61 -6.24
C TYR A 170 -8.99 10.96 -5.55
N ILE A 171 -9.15 11.22 -4.25
CA ILE A 171 -10.27 10.70 -3.47
C ILE A 171 -11.35 11.74 -3.22
N ASP A 172 -11.26 12.98 -3.72
CA ASP A 172 -12.27 14.01 -3.43
C ASP A 172 -13.64 13.67 -4.02
#